data_AF-A0A2H9TFN7-F1
#
_entry.id   AF-A0A2H9TFN7-F1
#
_cell.length_a   1.000
_cell.length_b   1.000
_cell.length_c   1.000
_cell.angle_alpha   90.00
_cell.angle_beta   90.00
_cell.angle_gamma   90.00
#
_symmetry.space_group_name_H-M   'P 1'
#
loop_
_entity.id
_entity.type
_entity.pdbx_description
1 polymer ?
#
loop_
_entity_poly.entity_id
_entity_poly.type
_entity_poly.pdbx_seq_one_letter_code
_entity_poly.pdbx_strand_id
1 'polypeptide(L)'
;MEVIFKSISFSLPNAMKVAEMFRSPLYEYAIHYDGIGETKECIDQLVELAKEKELNAALLSVSKLVADPRLARRILAENIPLETCLVCIESEIGGLRLRMTDEWVQESLMLLATKQLSRMDSLCWLRQYLEHATKAKISRLAELLVPNMTPDIIALLLPKTNAVFLENYLSTDVLCRLLIVSLAKMTCQASLTPLQESIIYARWQDFSLETVRIHEESHSGDVFTSFKDHHLSDSEPAADPQLFVKVFGLLANIGKDRSDLSFWAILAKLLLHCDGVVDQGVCMERTAWYLETVDFSIVPPSVIRELIFRHVPRWDDSYFKKTLERIPTSHIPNRLLLPQTALQRWVRYPPFIMLPQKHDRDLKTWEKVASLIVGRRVLPLNVWVCGQWIGDALIRRAESTVQSIEGMLMAWPYLLLTGRKMAMGALFEDTDQNWQMFIRRVNVLANRNQRMMLEAFYIPRFFTIETLRMLIDSTFKQ
;
A
#
# COMPACT_ATOMS: atom_id res chain seq x y z
N MET A 1 30.30 1.36 -7.98
CA MET A 1 28.94 0.99 -8.45
C MET A 1 28.67 1.51 -9.86
N GLU A 2 28.73 2.81 -10.11
CA GLU A 2 28.42 3.38 -11.45
C GLU A 2 29.27 2.79 -12.60
N VAL A 3 30.58 2.62 -12.39
CA VAL A 3 31.49 2.00 -13.36
C VAL A 3 31.10 0.54 -13.66
N ILE A 4 30.59 -0.19 -12.66
CA ILE A 4 30.17 -1.59 -12.83
C ILE A 4 28.98 -1.64 -13.78
N PHE A 5 27.93 -0.86 -13.51
CA PHE A 5 26.72 -0.85 -14.33
C PHE A 5 26.95 -0.33 -15.75
N LYS A 6 27.82 0.68 -15.93
CA LYS A 6 28.20 1.18 -17.27
C LYS A 6 29.04 0.19 -18.09
N SER A 7 29.62 -0.82 -17.45
CA SER A 7 30.45 -1.86 -18.11
C SER A 7 29.68 -3.13 -18.47
N ILE A 8 28.40 -3.24 -18.06
CA ILE A 8 27.56 -4.40 -18.37
C ILE A 8 27.21 -4.39 -19.86
N SER A 9 27.54 -5.48 -20.56
CA SER A 9 27.00 -5.75 -21.88
C SER A 9 25.68 -6.51 -21.76
N PHE A 10 24.59 -5.94 -22.29
CA PHE A 10 23.26 -6.53 -22.25
C PHE A 10 23.07 -7.54 -23.39
N SER A 11 23.76 -8.67 -23.27
CA SER A 11 23.38 -9.90 -23.97
C SER A 11 22.36 -10.68 -23.13
N LEU A 12 21.53 -11.52 -23.73
CA LEU A 12 20.52 -12.31 -23.00
C LEU A 12 21.10 -13.10 -21.80
N PRO A 13 22.23 -13.83 -21.91
CA PRO A 13 22.82 -14.54 -20.77
C PRO A 13 23.27 -13.61 -19.63
N ASN A 14 23.77 -12.41 -19.97
CA ASN A 14 24.18 -11.43 -18.99
C ASN A 14 22.97 -10.76 -18.33
N ALA A 15 21.95 -10.44 -19.13
CA ALA A 15 20.72 -9.82 -18.66
C ALA A 15 19.98 -10.70 -17.65
N MET A 16 19.98 -12.02 -17.83
CA MET A 16 19.42 -12.97 -16.85
C MET A 16 20.15 -12.91 -15.50
N LYS A 17 21.49 -12.90 -15.51
CA LYS A 17 22.30 -12.78 -14.29
C LYS A 17 22.11 -11.43 -13.60
N VAL A 18 22.01 -10.36 -14.39
CA VAL A 18 21.75 -9.01 -13.87
C VAL A 18 20.35 -8.93 -13.27
N ALA A 19 19.35 -9.53 -13.90
CA ALA A 19 18.00 -9.59 -13.36
C ALA A 19 17.93 -10.42 -12.06
N GLU A 20 18.65 -11.53 -11.97
CA GLU A 20 18.81 -12.30 -10.74
C GLU A 20 19.46 -11.47 -9.62
N MET A 21 20.53 -10.75 -9.96
CA MET A 21 21.19 -9.83 -9.04
C MET A 21 20.23 -8.73 -8.57
N PHE A 22 19.44 -8.13 -9.47
CA PHE A 22 18.43 -7.12 -9.13
C PHE A 22 17.29 -7.65 -8.27
N ARG A 23 17.01 -8.95 -8.33
CA ARG A 23 16.04 -9.63 -7.46
C ARG A 23 16.64 -10.09 -6.13
N SER A 24 17.94 -9.92 -5.92
CA SER A 24 18.60 -10.39 -4.72
C SER A 24 17.97 -9.76 -3.47
N PRO A 25 17.52 -10.56 -2.50
CA PRO A 25 16.98 -10.04 -1.25
C PRO A 25 18.08 -9.46 -0.34
N LEU A 26 19.35 -9.68 -0.68
CA LEU A 26 20.49 -9.30 0.15
C LEU A 26 20.88 -7.83 -0.03
N TYR A 27 20.57 -7.24 -1.19
CA TYR A 27 20.98 -5.88 -1.52
C TYR A 27 20.13 -5.29 -2.65
N GLU A 28 19.72 -4.04 -2.50
CA GLU A 28 18.88 -3.32 -3.47
C GLU A 28 19.70 -2.78 -4.65
N TYR A 29 20.21 -3.67 -5.49
CA TYR A 29 21.03 -3.30 -6.65
C TYR A 29 20.31 -2.38 -7.63
N ALA A 30 18.98 -2.52 -7.77
CA ALA A 30 18.16 -1.75 -8.71
C ALA A 30 18.29 -0.22 -8.49
N ILE A 31 18.33 0.24 -7.23
CA ILE A 31 18.44 1.67 -6.89
C ILE A 31 19.67 2.32 -7.53
N HIS A 32 20.76 1.57 -7.67
CA HIS A 32 21.99 2.07 -8.26
C HIS A 32 21.98 2.06 -9.79
N TYR A 33 21.28 1.09 -10.40
CA TYR A 33 21.14 0.97 -11.85
C TYR A 33 20.14 1.98 -12.41
N ASP A 34 19.05 2.24 -11.68
CA ASP A 34 17.94 3.07 -12.13
C ASP A 34 18.35 4.52 -12.38
N GLY A 35 19.33 5.04 -11.64
CA GLY A 35 19.83 6.41 -11.80
C GLY A 35 20.80 6.62 -12.97
N ILE A 36 21.14 5.57 -13.73
CA ILE A 36 22.16 5.64 -14.78
C ILE A 36 21.48 5.81 -16.14
N GLY A 37 21.84 6.86 -16.87
CA GLY A 37 21.42 7.03 -18.27
C GLY A 37 22.16 6.06 -19.20
N GLU A 38 21.46 5.53 -20.19
CA GLU A 38 21.97 4.50 -21.09
C GLU A 38 22.56 5.07 -22.39
N THR A 39 23.49 4.33 -22.99
CA THR A 39 23.95 4.62 -24.36
C THR A 39 22.88 4.23 -25.38
N LYS A 40 22.99 4.72 -26.61
CA LYS A 40 22.03 4.38 -27.67
C LYS A 40 22.04 2.87 -27.94
N GLU A 41 23.23 2.28 -28.01
CA GLU A 41 23.43 0.86 -28.25
C GLU A 41 22.83 0.01 -27.12
N CYS A 42 22.95 0.46 -25.88
CA CYS A 42 22.36 -0.20 -24.72
C CYS A 42 20.82 -0.09 -24.74
N ILE A 43 20.27 1.07 -25.10
CA ILE A 43 18.82 1.23 -25.26
C ILE A 43 18.28 0.23 -26.28
N ASP A 44 18.93 0.10 -27.44
CA ASP A 44 18.48 -0.82 -28.49
C ASP A 44 18.53 -2.29 -27.99
N GLN A 45 19.55 -2.67 -27.21
CA GLN A 45 19.62 -3.99 -26.56
C GLN A 45 18.53 -4.19 -25.51
N LEU A 46 18.30 -3.20 -24.64
CA LEU A 46 17.28 -3.25 -23.59
C LEU A 46 15.88 -3.35 -24.18
N VAL A 47 15.60 -2.68 -25.29
CA VAL A 47 14.32 -2.75 -26.01
C VAL A 47 14.08 -4.17 -26.55
N GLU A 48 15.10 -4.80 -27.14
CA GLU A 48 14.98 -6.20 -27.57
C GLU A 48 14.77 -7.15 -26.38
N LEU A 49 15.53 -6.98 -25.29
CA LEU A 49 15.39 -7.79 -24.08
C LEU A 49 14.07 -7.55 -23.35
N ALA A 50 13.47 -6.36 -23.47
CA ALA A 50 12.21 -6.03 -22.83
C ALA A 50 11.01 -6.83 -23.37
N LYS A 51 11.17 -7.42 -24.56
CA LYS A 51 10.20 -8.37 -25.15
C LYS A 51 10.16 -9.68 -24.34
N GLU A 52 11.24 -10.02 -23.63
CA GLU A 52 11.27 -11.13 -22.68
C GLU A 52 10.56 -10.72 -21.38
N LYS A 53 9.33 -11.21 -21.19
CA LYS A 53 8.50 -10.88 -20.02
C LYS A 53 9.22 -11.07 -18.70
N GLU A 54 10.01 -12.14 -18.59
CA GLU A 54 10.76 -12.46 -17.38
C GLU A 54 11.82 -11.42 -17.04
N LEU A 55 12.32 -10.64 -17.99
CA LEU A 55 13.35 -9.62 -17.74
C LEU A 55 12.75 -8.23 -17.48
N ASN A 56 11.53 -8.01 -17.97
CA ASN A 56 10.87 -6.71 -18.01
C ASN A 56 10.86 -6.00 -16.64
N ALA A 57 10.34 -6.67 -15.60
CA ALA A 57 10.22 -6.09 -14.26
C ALA A 57 11.57 -5.79 -13.58
N ALA A 58 12.65 -6.48 -13.98
CA ALA A 58 13.98 -6.27 -13.40
C ALA A 58 14.77 -5.18 -14.12
N LEU A 59 14.68 -5.11 -15.45
CA LEU A 59 15.46 -4.18 -16.28
C LEU A 59 14.78 -2.84 -16.51
N LEU A 60 13.44 -2.80 -16.46
CA LEU A 60 12.62 -1.62 -16.77
C LEU A 60 11.81 -1.18 -15.57
N SER A 61 12.48 -0.87 -14.46
CA SER A 61 11.82 -0.26 -13.32
C SER A 61 11.23 1.11 -13.70
N VAL A 62 10.25 1.60 -12.94
CA VAL A 62 9.70 2.96 -13.13
C VAL A 62 10.81 3.99 -13.05
N SER A 63 11.66 3.87 -12.03
CA SER A 63 12.76 4.81 -11.83
C SER A 63 13.74 4.81 -12.98
N LYS A 64 14.01 3.64 -13.59
CA LYS A 64 14.83 3.55 -14.79
C LYS A 64 14.22 4.31 -15.96
N LEU A 65 12.93 4.10 -16.22
CA LEU A 65 12.20 4.76 -17.31
C LEU A 65 12.11 6.28 -17.10
N VAL A 66 12.02 6.71 -15.84
CA VAL A 66 11.99 8.13 -15.45
C VAL A 66 13.36 8.78 -15.62
N ALA A 67 14.43 8.08 -15.22
CA ALA A 67 15.79 8.56 -15.30
C ALA A 67 16.31 8.61 -16.76
N ASP A 68 15.84 7.73 -17.64
CA ASP A 68 16.14 7.77 -19.07
C ASP A 68 14.88 7.86 -19.95
N PRO A 69 14.37 9.09 -20.22
CA PRO A 69 13.19 9.31 -21.06
C PRO A 69 13.34 8.79 -22.50
N ARG A 70 14.57 8.60 -23.00
CA ARG A 70 14.80 8.07 -24.36
C ARG A 70 14.48 6.57 -24.39
N LEU A 71 14.90 5.83 -23.37
CA LEU A 71 14.54 4.43 -23.19
C LEU A 71 13.02 4.31 -23.03
N ALA A 72 12.42 5.09 -22.14
CA ALA A 72 10.97 5.06 -21.93
C ALA A 72 10.20 5.36 -23.23
N ARG A 73 10.63 6.37 -23.99
CA ARG A 73 10.00 6.69 -25.26
C ARG A 73 10.02 5.51 -26.23
N ARG A 74 11.15 4.80 -26.30
CA ARG A 74 11.30 3.67 -27.24
C ARG A 74 10.45 2.48 -26.82
N ILE A 75 10.48 2.11 -25.55
CA ILE A 75 9.64 1.06 -24.96
C ILE A 75 8.14 1.33 -25.20
N LEU A 76 7.71 2.56 -24.92
CA LEU A 76 6.30 2.97 -25.07
C LEU A 76 5.87 3.03 -26.53
N ALA A 77 6.72 3.55 -27.43
CA ALA A 77 6.41 3.64 -28.86
C ALA A 77 6.26 2.26 -29.52
N GLU A 78 7.00 1.26 -29.03
CA GLU A 78 6.92 -0.12 -29.51
C GLU A 78 5.80 -0.94 -28.85
N ASN A 79 4.99 -0.32 -27.96
CA ASN A 79 3.93 -0.98 -27.19
C ASN A 79 4.41 -2.23 -26.44
N ILE A 80 5.66 -2.22 -25.96
CA ILE A 80 6.20 -3.34 -25.20
C ILE A 80 5.44 -3.43 -23.86
N PRO A 81 4.87 -4.60 -23.51
CA PRO A 81 4.16 -4.76 -22.25
C PRO A 81 5.08 -4.47 -21.07
N LEU A 82 4.70 -3.52 -20.22
CA LEU A 82 5.40 -3.26 -18.96
C LEU A 82 4.74 -4.06 -17.84
N GLU A 83 5.42 -5.13 -17.40
CA GLU A 83 5.01 -5.92 -16.24
C GLU A 83 5.48 -5.32 -14.91
N THR A 84 6.38 -4.33 -14.98
CA THR A 84 6.79 -3.52 -13.81
C THR A 84 5.57 -2.90 -13.16
N CYS A 85 5.46 -3.04 -11.82
CA CYS A 85 4.48 -2.32 -11.04
C CYS A 85 4.78 -0.82 -11.11
N LEU A 86 4.00 -0.08 -11.91
CA LEU A 86 4.22 1.36 -12.14
C LEU A 86 3.93 2.22 -10.91
N VAL A 87 3.54 1.60 -9.81
CA VAL A 87 2.84 2.23 -8.70
C VAL A 87 3.36 1.85 -7.32
N CYS A 88 4.26 0.86 -7.24
CA CYS A 88 4.63 0.23 -5.98
C CYS A 88 5.70 0.99 -5.18
N ILE A 89 6.09 2.21 -5.57
CA ILE A 89 7.26 2.86 -4.94
C ILE A 89 6.89 4.27 -4.45
N GLU A 90 6.47 4.32 -3.17
CA GLU A 90 6.09 5.52 -2.41
C GLU A 90 7.17 6.62 -2.42
N SER A 91 8.43 6.26 -2.62
CA SER A 91 9.58 7.18 -2.65
C SER A 91 9.95 7.69 -4.04
N GLU A 92 9.50 7.04 -5.12
CA GLU A 92 10.00 7.32 -6.48
C GLU A 92 9.01 8.07 -7.36
N ILE A 93 7.70 7.91 -7.14
CA ILE A 93 6.68 8.61 -7.94
C ILE A 93 6.53 10.10 -7.55
N GLY A 94 6.83 10.47 -6.30
CA GLY A 94 7.03 11.88 -5.94
C GLY A 94 8.19 12.51 -6.73
N GLY A 95 9.17 11.69 -7.14
CA GLY A 95 10.28 12.06 -8.01
C GLY A 95 9.95 12.09 -9.50
N LEU A 96 8.97 11.30 -9.96
CA LEU A 96 8.52 11.23 -11.37
C LEU A 96 8.25 12.62 -11.95
N ARG A 97 7.68 13.51 -11.14
CA ARG A 97 7.34 14.87 -11.55
C ARG A 97 8.46 15.89 -11.37
N LEU A 98 9.34 15.69 -10.40
CA LEU A 98 10.52 16.53 -10.23
C LEU A 98 11.60 16.23 -11.27
N ARG A 99 11.57 15.06 -11.92
CA ARG A 99 12.65 14.59 -12.79
C ARG A 99 12.26 14.40 -14.26
N MET A 100 11.00 14.07 -14.59
CA MET A 100 10.62 13.77 -15.97
C MET A 100 10.05 14.99 -16.70
N THR A 101 10.81 15.51 -17.66
CA THR A 101 10.43 16.69 -18.46
C THR A 101 9.58 16.36 -19.69
N ASP A 102 9.49 15.09 -20.06
CA ASP A 102 8.81 14.62 -21.28
C ASP A 102 7.32 14.35 -21.02
N GLU A 103 6.45 15.24 -21.51
CA GLU A 103 5.01 15.16 -21.24
C GLU A 103 4.34 13.93 -21.86
N TRP A 104 4.78 13.50 -23.05
CA TRP A 104 4.20 12.34 -23.72
C TRP A 104 4.54 11.04 -22.98
N VAL A 105 5.79 10.90 -22.54
CA VAL A 105 6.21 9.76 -21.71
C VAL A 105 5.43 9.76 -20.39
N GLN A 106 5.24 10.95 -19.79
CA GLN A 106 4.45 11.10 -18.57
C GLN A 106 3.02 10.60 -18.75
N GLU A 107 2.30 11.09 -19.77
CA GLU A 107 0.91 10.68 -20.03
C GLU A 107 0.82 9.18 -20.33
N SER A 108 1.77 8.64 -21.07
CA SER A 108 1.81 7.21 -21.43
C SER A 108 2.05 6.31 -20.22
N LEU A 109 3.01 6.64 -19.36
CA LEU A 109 3.25 5.91 -18.11
C LEU A 109 2.06 6.03 -17.16
N MET A 110 1.43 7.20 -17.10
CA MET A 110 0.21 7.41 -16.33
C MET A 110 -0.94 6.52 -16.81
N LEU A 111 -1.17 6.44 -18.13
CA LEU A 111 -2.17 5.56 -18.73
C LEU A 111 -1.90 4.08 -18.44
N LEU A 112 -0.64 3.67 -18.43
CA LEU A 112 -0.28 2.30 -18.05
C LEU A 112 -0.49 2.06 -16.55
N ALA A 113 -0.18 3.05 -15.70
CA ALA A 113 -0.40 2.96 -14.26
C ALA A 113 -1.89 2.83 -13.92
N THR A 114 -2.79 3.49 -14.66
CA THR A 114 -4.25 3.34 -14.43
C THR A 114 -4.72 1.90 -14.70
N LYS A 115 -4.09 1.17 -15.63
CA LYS A 115 -4.39 -0.25 -15.89
C LYS A 115 -3.90 -1.19 -14.78
N GLN A 116 -3.02 -0.69 -13.90
CA GLN A 116 -2.44 -1.45 -12.79
C GLN A 116 -3.00 -1.02 -11.43
N LEU A 117 -4.11 -0.27 -11.39
CA LEU A 117 -4.73 0.22 -10.15
C LEU A 117 -5.03 -0.89 -9.13
N SER A 118 -5.43 -2.07 -9.60
CA SER A 118 -5.68 -3.24 -8.76
C SER A 118 -4.44 -3.83 -8.09
N ARG A 119 -3.24 -3.46 -8.53
CA ARG A 119 -1.96 -3.91 -7.94
C ARG A 119 -1.36 -2.89 -6.98
N MET A 120 -2.02 -1.74 -6.80
CA MET A 120 -1.47 -0.63 -6.02
C MET A 120 -1.59 -0.89 -4.52
N ASP A 121 -0.49 -0.71 -3.80
CA ASP A 121 -0.52 -0.73 -2.34
C ASP A 121 -0.96 0.61 -1.74
N SER A 122 -0.86 1.71 -2.49
CA SER A 122 -1.14 3.06 -1.99
C SER A 122 -1.51 4.03 -3.12
N LEU A 123 -2.36 5.02 -2.80
CA LEU A 123 -2.69 6.16 -3.68
C LEU A 123 -1.83 7.40 -3.38
N CYS A 124 -0.74 7.27 -2.62
CA CYS A 124 0.17 8.39 -2.31
C CYS A 124 0.68 9.11 -3.56
N TRP A 125 1.00 8.35 -4.61
CA TRP A 125 1.43 8.91 -5.88
C TRP A 125 0.39 9.84 -6.50
N LEU A 126 -0.89 9.46 -6.45
CA LEU A 126 -1.99 10.21 -7.03
C LEU A 126 -2.18 11.50 -6.25
N ARG A 127 -2.12 11.43 -4.92
CA ARG A 127 -2.16 12.61 -4.04
C ARG A 127 -1.05 13.60 -4.39
N GLN A 128 0.20 13.13 -4.47
CA GLN A 128 1.35 13.97 -4.83
C GLN A 128 1.23 14.55 -6.24
N TYR A 129 0.73 13.77 -7.20
CA TYR A 129 0.47 14.26 -8.55
C TYR A 129 -0.55 15.39 -8.54
N LEU A 130 -1.69 15.20 -7.87
CA LEU A 130 -2.79 16.17 -7.81
C LEU A 130 -2.43 17.45 -7.06
N GLU A 131 -1.50 17.40 -6.09
CA GLU A 131 -1.02 18.58 -5.36
C GLU A 131 -0.34 19.61 -6.27
N HIS A 132 0.35 19.14 -7.31
CA HIS A 132 1.10 20.02 -8.20
C HIS A 132 0.42 20.21 -9.56
N ALA A 133 -0.61 19.43 -9.90
CA ALA A 133 -1.14 19.33 -11.27
C ALA A 133 -1.92 20.57 -11.68
N THR A 134 -1.79 20.98 -12.94
CA THR A 134 -2.66 22.01 -13.50
C THR A 134 -4.07 21.45 -13.64
N LYS A 135 -5.09 22.32 -13.65
CA LYS A 135 -6.50 21.89 -13.83
C LYS A 135 -6.69 21.04 -15.08
N ALA A 136 -6.06 21.41 -16.20
CA ALA A 136 -6.11 20.64 -17.45
C ALA A 136 -5.54 19.22 -17.29
N LYS A 137 -4.39 19.08 -16.60
CA LYS A 137 -3.77 17.78 -16.32
C LYS A 137 -4.61 16.93 -15.37
N ILE A 138 -5.30 17.55 -14.42
CA ILE A 138 -6.23 16.88 -13.49
C ILE A 138 -7.46 16.38 -14.26
N SER A 139 -8.09 17.22 -15.06
CA SER A 139 -9.24 16.84 -15.90
C SER A 139 -8.90 15.67 -16.82
N ARG A 140 -7.75 15.76 -17.50
CA ARG A 140 -7.26 14.69 -18.37
C ARG A 140 -7.03 13.38 -17.62
N LEU A 141 -6.38 13.43 -16.46
CA LEU A 141 -6.18 12.23 -15.64
C LEU A 141 -7.51 11.66 -15.16
N ALA A 142 -8.46 12.51 -14.76
CA ALA A 142 -9.77 12.07 -14.31
C ALA A 142 -10.53 11.32 -15.41
N GLU A 143 -10.47 11.80 -16.66
CA GLU A 143 -11.00 11.09 -17.84
C GLU A 143 -10.38 9.70 -18.02
N LEU A 144 -9.06 9.59 -17.91
CA LEU A 144 -8.34 8.32 -18.03
C LEU A 144 -8.67 7.32 -16.91
N LEU A 145 -9.04 7.83 -15.73
CA LEU A 145 -9.38 7.04 -14.56
C LEU A 145 -10.84 6.60 -14.53
N VAL A 146 -11.75 7.22 -15.30
CA VAL A 146 -13.21 6.93 -15.28
C VAL A 146 -13.53 5.43 -15.26
N PRO A 147 -12.91 4.56 -16.08
CA PRO A 147 -13.22 3.13 -16.08
C PRO A 147 -12.88 2.41 -14.76
N ASN A 148 -11.92 2.95 -14.01
CA ASN A 148 -11.30 2.33 -12.83
C ASN A 148 -11.48 3.19 -11.56
N MET A 149 -12.47 4.09 -11.54
CA MET A 149 -12.73 4.97 -10.41
C MET A 149 -13.20 4.18 -9.20
N THR A 150 -12.41 4.19 -8.14
CA THR A 150 -12.80 3.68 -6.82
C THR A 150 -13.24 4.83 -5.91
N PRO A 151 -13.93 4.54 -4.79
CA PRO A 151 -14.25 5.56 -3.79
C PRO A 151 -13.02 6.36 -3.33
N ASP A 152 -11.88 5.70 -3.13
CA ASP A 152 -10.66 6.36 -2.67
C ASP A 152 -10.03 7.26 -3.75
N ILE A 153 -10.13 6.89 -5.03
CA ILE A 153 -9.65 7.73 -6.16
C ILE A 153 -10.55 8.97 -6.31
N ILE A 154 -11.88 8.77 -6.31
CA ILE A 154 -12.84 9.87 -6.39
C ILE A 154 -12.69 10.82 -5.19
N ALA A 155 -12.42 10.30 -3.99
CA ALA A 155 -12.15 11.12 -2.81
C ALA A 155 -10.93 12.05 -3.00
N LEU A 156 -9.89 11.62 -3.73
CA LEU A 156 -8.75 12.47 -4.04
C LEU A 156 -9.04 13.51 -5.14
N LEU A 157 -9.91 13.17 -6.09
CA LEU A 157 -10.21 13.99 -7.26
C LEU A 157 -11.30 15.05 -7.00
N LEU A 158 -12.34 14.72 -6.23
CA LEU A 158 -13.49 15.62 -6.02
C LEU A 158 -13.10 17.05 -5.59
N PRO A 159 -12.16 17.26 -4.64
CA PRO A 159 -11.72 18.59 -4.23
C PRO A 159 -10.94 19.37 -5.32
N LYS A 160 -10.53 18.67 -6.40
CA LYS A 160 -9.66 19.19 -7.46
C LYS A 160 -10.37 19.32 -8.81
N THR A 161 -11.54 18.70 -8.96
CA THR A 161 -12.36 18.72 -10.18
C THR A 161 -13.50 19.73 -10.10
N ASN A 162 -14.10 20.08 -11.24
CA ASN A 162 -15.25 20.97 -11.31
C ASN A 162 -16.58 20.19 -11.37
N ALA A 163 -17.69 20.91 -11.30
CA ALA A 163 -19.04 20.35 -11.41
C ALA A 163 -19.29 19.63 -12.75
N VAL A 164 -18.72 20.12 -13.85
CA VAL A 164 -18.87 19.52 -15.20
C VAL A 164 -18.29 18.10 -15.24
N PHE A 165 -17.13 17.87 -14.63
CA PHE A 165 -16.57 16.52 -14.50
C PHE A 165 -17.54 15.59 -13.78
N LEU A 166 -18.12 16.06 -12.66
CA LEU A 166 -19.03 15.26 -11.85
C LEU A 166 -20.31 14.91 -12.60
N GLU A 167 -20.89 15.86 -13.32
CA GLU A 167 -22.07 15.64 -14.17
C GLU A 167 -21.78 14.60 -15.27
N ASN A 168 -20.67 14.76 -15.99
CA ASN A 168 -20.23 13.78 -17.00
C ASN A 168 -19.96 12.41 -16.38
N TYR A 169 -19.34 12.38 -15.20
CA TYR A 169 -19.09 11.16 -14.47
C TYR A 169 -20.43 10.50 -14.08
N LEU A 170 -21.44 11.21 -13.58
CA LEU A 170 -22.70 10.57 -13.16
C LEU A 170 -23.65 10.16 -14.31
N SER A 171 -23.25 10.39 -15.58
CA SER A 171 -24.09 10.13 -16.75
C SER A 171 -24.23 8.65 -17.16
N THR A 172 -23.34 7.77 -16.70
CA THR A 172 -23.34 6.33 -17.09
C THR A 172 -23.09 5.44 -15.87
N ASP A 173 -23.63 4.21 -15.84
CA ASP A 173 -23.56 3.31 -14.68
C ASP A 173 -23.93 4.05 -13.36
N VAL A 174 -25.11 4.64 -13.40
CA VAL A 174 -25.58 5.68 -12.46
C VAL A 174 -25.50 5.20 -11.02
N LEU A 175 -26.03 4.00 -10.74
CA LEU A 175 -25.98 3.40 -9.41
C LEU A 175 -24.55 3.30 -8.88
N CYS A 176 -23.64 2.71 -9.66
CA CYS A 176 -22.27 2.49 -9.20
C CYS A 176 -21.55 3.82 -8.97
N ARG A 177 -21.71 4.78 -9.89
CA ARG A 177 -21.03 6.07 -9.79
C ARG A 177 -21.60 6.94 -8.67
N LEU A 178 -22.91 6.89 -8.41
CA LEU A 178 -23.52 7.52 -7.24
C LEU A 178 -22.99 6.92 -5.93
N LEU A 179 -22.94 5.59 -5.82
CA LEU A 179 -22.39 4.91 -4.65
C LEU A 179 -20.92 5.25 -4.43
N ILE A 180 -20.11 5.26 -5.51
CA ILE A 180 -18.70 5.67 -5.44
C ILE A 180 -18.57 7.09 -4.89
N VAL A 181 -19.35 8.04 -5.39
CA VAL A 181 -19.30 9.44 -4.93
C VAL A 181 -19.76 9.58 -3.48
N SER A 182 -20.82 8.88 -3.08
CA SER A 182 -21.29 8.88 -1.69
C SER A 182 -20.25 8.31 -0.72
N LEU A 183 -19.65 7.16 -1.05
CA LEU A 183 -18.57 6.55 -0.25
C LEU A 183 -17.30 7.40 -0.24
N ALA A 184 -16.98 8.06 -1.35
CA ALA A 184 -15.87 8.99 -1.43
C ALA A 184 -16.09 10.20 -0.52
N LYS A 185 -17.32 10.75 -0.45
CA LYS A 185 -17.67 11.86 0.45
C LYS A 185 -17.41 11.48 1.91
N MET A 186 -17.85 10.31 2.34
CA MET A 186 -17.58 9.80 3.69
C MET A 186 -16.08 9.67 4.00
N THR A 187 -15.28 9.32 2.98
CA THR A 187 -13.83 9.11 3.13
C THR A 187 -13.04 10.42 3.14
N CYS A 188 -13.44 11.39 2.31
CA CYS A 188 -12.61 12.55 2.01
C CYS A 188 -12.57 13.58 3.14
N GLN A 189 -13.61 13.66 3.99
CA GLN A 189 -13.83 14.75 4.96
C GLN A 189 -13.76 16.17 4.36
N ALA A 190 -13.51 16.32 3.06
CA ALA A 190 -13.48 17.58 2.37
C ALA A 190 -14.90 17.99 1.97
N SER A 191 -15.22 19.27 2.15
CA SER A 191 -16.48 19.83 1.72
C SER A 191 -16.56 19.87 0.19
N LEU A 192 -17.64 19.33 -0.34
CA LEU A 192 -18.01 19.52 -1.74
C LEU A 192 -18.50 20.95 -1.94
N THR A 193 -18.35 21.48 -3.15
CA THR A 193 -18.97 22.76 -3.49
C THR A 193 -20.50 22.60 -3.51
N PRO A 194 -21.28 23.64 -3.17
CA PRO A 194 -22.75 23.56 -3.21
C PRO A 194 -23.30 23.08 -4.55
N LEU A 195 -22.64 23.44 -5.66
CA LEU A 195 -23.01 22.99 -7.00
C LEU A 195 -22.76 21.48 -7.21
N GLN A 196 -21.66 20.94 -6.69
CA GLN A 196 -21.41 19.50 -6.73
C GLN A 196 -22.44 18.75 -5.88
N GLU A 197 -22.77 19.27 -4.70
CA GLU A 197 -23.80 18.68 -3.84
C GLU A 197 -25.19 18.69 -4.51
N SER A 198 -25.57 19.80 -5.16
CA SER A 198 -26.85 19.88 -5.87
C SER A 198 -26.92 18.90 -7.04
N ILE A 199 -25.82 18.69 -7.78
CA ILE A 199 -25.76 17.69 -8.87
C ILE A 199 -25.94 16.28 -8.32
N ILE A 200 -25.24 15.93 -7.23
CA ILE A 200 -25.36 14.61 -6.60
C ILE A 200 -26.77 14.39 -6.09
N TYR A 201 -27.35 15.40 -5.43
CA TYR A 201 -28.70 15.32 -4.88
C TYR A 201 -29.74 15.15 -5.98
N ALA A 202 -29.70 15.98 -7.02
CA ALA A 202 -30.62 15.88 -8.16
C ALA A 202 -30.52 14.49 -8.81
N ARG A 203 -29.31 13.97 -9.02
CA ARG A 203 -29.15 12.65 -9.63
C ARG A 203 -29.66 11.50 -8.76
N TRP A 204 -29.53 11.59 -7.43
CA TRP A 204 -30.15 10.62 -6.52
C TRP A 204 -31.68 10.68 -6.54
N GLN A 205 -32.28 11.88 -6.68
CA GLN A 205 -33.73 12.03 -6.83
C GLN A 205 -34.22 11.40 -8.13
N ASP A 206 -33.54 11.68 -9.26
CA ASP A 206 -33.88 11.06 -10.54
C ASP A 206 -33.75 9.53 -10.46
N PHE A 207 -32.66 9.04 -9.86
CA PHE A 207 -32.40 7.61 -9.72
C PHE A 207 -33.41 6.89 -8.82
N SER A 208 -34.00 7.57 -7.83
CA SER A 208 -34.97 6.94 -6.93
C SER A 208 -36.21 6.44 -7.69
N LEU A 209 -36.55 7.13 -8.78
CA LEU A 209 -37.65 6.78 -9.69
C LEU A 209 -37.27 5.71 -10.73
N GLU A 210 -35.98 5.35 -10.84
CA GLU A 210 -35.50 4.32 -11.76
C GLU A 210 -35.72 2.91 -11.19
N THR A 211 -35.90 1.91 -12.06
CA THR A 211 -35.98 0.49 -11.66
C THR A 211 -34.66 -0.20 -11.98
N VAL A 212 -34.03 -0.79 -10.98
CA VAL A 212 -32.81 -1.59 -11.12
C VAL A 212 -33.22 -3.06 -11.26
N ARG A 213 -32.84 -3.69 -12.37
CA ARG A 213 -33.03 -5.13 -12.57
C ARG A 213 -31.80 -5.88 -12.08
N ILE A 214 -32.02 -6.84 -11.18
CA ILE A 214 -30.97 -7.72 -10.64
C ILE A 214 -31.46 -9.15 -10.87
N HIS A 215 -30.86 -9.85 -11.83
CA HIS A 215 -31.39 -11.10 -12.38
C HIS A 215 -32.86 -10.94 -12.84
N GLU A 216 -33.77 -11.77 -12.33
CA GLU A 216 -35.20 -11.76 -12.68
C GLU A 216 -36.02 -10.80 -11.80
N GLU A 217 -35.40 -10.20 -10.78
CA GLU A 217 -36.08 -9.31 -9.84
C GLU A 217 -35.89 -7.83 -10.21
N SER A 218 -36.96 -7.05 -10.04
CA SER A 218 -36.95 -5.60 -10.22
C SER A 218 -37.00 -4.92 -8.86
N HIS A 219 -36.06 -4.03 -8.60
CA HIS A 219 -35.99 -3.26 -7.36
C HIS A 219 -36.11 -1.77 -7.66
N SER A 220 -36.87 -1.04 -6.83
CA SER A 220 -36.92 0.42 -6.92
C SER A 220 -35.58 1.03 -6.53
N GLY A 221 -35.14 2.07 -7.24
CA GLY A 221 -34.01 2.91 -6.89
C GLY A 221 -34.14 3.51 -5.48
N ASP A 222 -35.37 3.70 -4.99
CA ASP A 222 -35.67 4.17 -3.64
C ASP A 222 -35.00 3.34 -2.54
N VAL A 223 -34.75 2.04 -2.77
CA VAL A 223 -34.04 1.19 -1.79
C VAL A 223 -32.60 1.67 -1.61
N PHE A 224 -31.92 2.04 -2.69
CA PHE A 224 -30.55 2.56 -2.67
C PHE A 224 -30.50 4.01 -2.19
N THR A 225 -31.48 4.83 -2.56
CA THR A 225 -31.60 6.20 -2.04
C THR A 225 -31.80 6.19 -0.53
N SER A 226 -32.72 5.35 -0.04
CA SER A 226 -32.94 5.13 1.39
C SER A 226 -31.67 4.66 2.08
N PHE A 227 -30.91 3.73 1.47
CA PHE A 227 -29.64 3.28 2.00
C PHE A 227 -28.61 4.41 2.10
N LYS A 228 -28.49 5.24 1.06
CA LYS A 228 -27.63 6.42 1.07
C LYS A 228 -28.04 7.41 2.17
N ASP A 229 -29.33 7.62 2.40
CA ASP A 229 -29.81 8.50 3.47
C ASP A 229 -29.48 7.95 4.86
N HIS A 230 -29.66 6.65 5.10
CA HIS A 230 -29.44 6.05 6.42
C HIS A 230 -27.98 5.77 6.76
N HIS A 231 -27.13 5.48 5.75
CA HIS A 231 -25.79 4.92 6.00
C HIS A 231 -24.65 5.72 5.38
N LEU A 232 -24.93 6.55 4.36
CA LEU A 232 -23.90 7.29 3.62
C LEU A 232 -24.04 8.81 3.72
N SER A 233 -24.98 9.30 4.53
CA SER A 233 -25.20 10.74 4.76
C SER A 233 -24.51 11.20 6.04
N ASP A 234 -24.20 12.50 6.12
CA ASP A 234 -23.60 13.10 7.32
C ASP A 234 -24.61 13.31 8.46
N SER A 235 -25.91 13.13 8.18
CA SER A 235 -26.93 13.13 9.23
C SER A 235 -26.75 11.92 10.15
N GLU A 236 -27.21 12.01 11.39
CA GLU A 236 -27.26 10.90 12.36
C GLU A 236 -28.64 10.19 12.34
N PRO A 237 -29.16 9.65 11.22
CA PRO A 237 -30.28 8.73 11.35
C PRO A 237 -29.80 7.49 12.09
N ALA A 238 -30.71 6.86 12.83
CA ALA A 238 -30.45 5.53 13.38
C ALA A 238 -30.13 4.60 12.19
N ALA A 239 -28.92 4.03 12.18
CA ALA A 239 -28.51 3.07 11.18
C ALA A 239 -29.56 1.94 11.10
N ASP A 240 -30.03 1.62 9.90
CA ASP A 240 -30.93 0.48 9.66
C ASP A 240 -30.10 -0.76 9.24
N PRO A 241 -29.87 -1.72 10.15
CA PRO A 241 -29.03 -2.89 9.86
C PRO A 241 -29.64 -3.77 8.77
N GLN A 242 -30.98 -3.85 8.68
CA GLN A 242 -31.67 -4.68 7.70
C GLN A 242 -31.52 -4.10 6.30
N LEU A 243 -31.60 -2.77 6.19
CA LEU A 243 -31.36 -2.07 4.93
C LEU A 243 -29.93 -2.27 4.43
N PHE A 244 -28.94 -2.24 5.33
CA PHE A 244 -27.55 -2.56 4.98
C PHE A 244 -27.41 -3.98 4.44
N VAL A 245 -27.94 -4.98 5.17
CA VAL A 245 -27.88 -6.38 4.75
C VAL A 245 -28.55 -6.58 3.39
N LYS A 246 -29.71 -5.95 3.18
CA LYS A 246 -30.46 -6.01 1.92
C LYS A 246 -29.65 -5.41 0.77
N VAL A 247 -29.18 -4.16 0.89
CA VAL A 247 -28.45 -3.48 -0.19
C VAL A 247 -27.11 -4.16 -0.48
N PHE A 248 -26.38 -4.58 0.56
CA PHE A 248 -25.17 -5.38 0.35
C PHE A 248 -25.47 -6.67 -0.40
N GLY A 249 -26.55 -7.40 -0.05
CA GLY A 249 -26.97 -8.61 -0.76
C GLY A 249 -27.31 -8.37 -2.23
N LEU A 250 -28.01 -7.27 -2.53
CA LEU A 250 -28.31 -6.86 -3.92
C LEU A 250 -27.03 -6.57 -4.71
N LEU A 251 -26.12 -5.78 -4.14
CA LEU A 251 -24.84 -5.45 -4.77
C LEU A 251 -23.95 -6.71 -4.90
N ALA A 252 -23.96 -7.60 -3.91
CA ALA A 252 -23.22 -8.85 -3.95
C ALA A 252 -23.67 -9.74 -5.12
N ASN A 253 -24.98 -9.81 -5.38
CA ASN A 253 -25.51 -10.55 -6.53
C ASN A 253 -25.13 -9.90 -7.87
N ILE A 254 -25.22 -8.57 -7.99
CA ILE A 254 -24.72 -7.84 -9.17
C ILE A 254 -23.22 -8.12 -9.39
N GLY A 255 -22.44 -8.15 -8.32
CA GLY A 255 -20.99 -8.29 -8.38
C GLY A 255 -20.49 -9.63 -8.90
N LYS A 256 -21.26 -10.72 -8.73
CA LYS A 256 -20.87 -12.07 -9.19
C LYS A 256 -20.61 -12.14 -10.69
N ASP A 257 -21.32 -11.32 -11.47
CA ASP A 257 -21.22 -11.27 -12.93
C ASP A 257 -20.27 -10.15 -13.42
N ARG A 258 -19.63 -9.41 -12.49
CA ARG A 258 -18.78 -8.24 -12.80
C ARG A 258 -17.31 -8.50 -12.51
N SER A 259 -16.45 -8.03 -13.42
CA SER A 259 -14.99 -8.11 -13.32
C SER A 259 -14.32 -6.73 -13.20
N ASP A 260 -15.07 -5.68 -12.87
CA ASP A 260 -14.52 -4.33 -12.76
C ASP A 260 -14.11 -3.94 -11.33
N LEU A 261 -12.92 -3.35 -11.23
CA LEU A 261 -12.33 -2.83 -10.00
C LEU A 261 -13.28 -1.87 -9.27
N SER A 262 -13.94 -0.98 -10.01
CA SER A 262 -14.79 0.09 -9.47
C SER A 262 -15.92 -0.49 -8.62
N PHE A 263 -16.62 -1.52 -9.12
CA PHE A 263 -17.69 -2.20 -8.41
C PHE A 263 -17.20 -2.94 -7.16
N TRP A 264 -16.14 -3.74 -7.27
CA TRP A 264 -15.61 -4.48 -6.13
C TRP A 264 -15.02 -3.57 -5.05
N ALA A 265 -14.57 -2.37 -5.41
CA ALA A 265 -14.16 -1.35 -4.46
C ALA A 265 -15.35 -0.74 -3.68
N ILE A 266 -16.55 -0.65 -4.27
CA ILE A 266 -17.78 -0.25 -3.56
C ILE A 266 -18.07 -1.24 -2.44
N LEU A 267 -18.14 -2.53 -2.77
CA LEU A 267 -18.41 -3.59 -1.80
C LEU A 267 -17.37 -3.62 -0.68
N ALA A 268 -16.08 -3.53 -1.02
CA ALA A 268 -15.02 -3.47 -0.02
C ALA A 268 -15.17 -2.26 0.91
N LYS A 269 -15.48 -1.09 0.35
CA LYS A 269 -15.61 0.13 1.15
C LYS A 269 -16.83 0.07 2.07
N LEU A 270 -17.95 -0.50 1.61
CA LEU A 270 -19.11 -0.76 2.45
C LEU A 270 -18.78 -1.68 3.62
N LEU A 271 -18.01 -2.74 3.40
CA LEU A 271 -17.53 -3.62 4.47
C LEU A 271 -16.61 -2.89 5.44
N LEU A 272 -15.74 -2.00 4.97
CA LEU A 272 -14.91 -1.17 5.85
C LEU A 272 -15.73 -0.21 6.74
N HIS A 273 -16.96 0.10 6.35
CA HIS A 273 -17.90 0.95 7.08
C HIS A 273 -19.02 0.18 7.80
N CYS A 274 -19.00 -1.15 7.80
CA CYS A 274 -20.08 -1.92 8.41
C CYS A 274 -20.01 -1.93 9.95
N ASP A 275 -18.84 -1.62 10.52
CA ASP A 275 -18.63 -1.51 11.98
C ASP A 275 -19.56 -0.44 12.57
N GLY A 276 -20.42 -0.85 13.51
CA GLY A 276 -21.39 0.04 14.14
C GLY A 276 -22.69 0.24 13.36
N VAL A 277 -22.78 -0.30 12.13
CA VAL A 277 -24.00 -0.32 11.31
C VAL A 277 -24.77 -1.63 11.49
N VAL A 278 -24.04 -2.76 11.50
CA VAL A 278 -24.58 -4.10 11.72
C VAL A 278 -23.82 -4.81 12.85
N ASP A 279 -24.35 -5.95 13.30
CA ASP A 279 -23.63 -6.83 14.23
C ASP A 279 -22.29 -7.30 13.64
N GLN A 280 -21.28 -7.45 14.49
CA GLN A 280 -19.94 -7.85 14.08
C GLN A 280 -19.94 -9.19 13.35
N GLY A 281 -20.78 -10.15 13.77
CA GLY A 281 -20.90 -11.44 13.09
C GLY A 281 -21.35 -11.30 11.63
N VAL A 282 -22.26 -10.35 11.35
CA VAL A 282 -22.70 -10.06 9.98
C VAL A 282 -21.58 -9.43 9.15
N CYS A 283 -20.84 -8.47 9.71
CA CYS A 283 -19.65 -7.89 9.07
C CYS A 283 -18.62 -8.97 8.69
N MET A 284 -18.37 -9.90 9.61
CA MET A 284 -17.44 -11.02 9.40
C MET A 284 -17.92 -11.95 8.29
N GLU A 285 -19.19 -12.38 8.31
CA GLU A 285 -19.78 -13.24 7.30
C GLU A 285 -19.69 -12.62 5.90
N ARG A 286 -20.06 -11.33 5.77
CA ARG A 286 -20.02 -10.62 4.49
C ARG A 286 -18.60 -10.38 4.00
N THR A 287 -17.65 -10.15 4.90
CA THR A 287 -16.23 -10.06 4.56
C THR A 287 -15.68 -11.41 4.08
N ALA A 288 -16.05 -12.51 4.73
CA ALA A 288 -15.64 -13.84 4.28
C ALA A 288 -16.19 -14.16 2.90
N TRP A 289 -17.48 -13.90 2.65
CA TRP A 289 -18.09 -14.04 1.33
C TRP A 289 -17.32 -13.24 0.26
N TYR A 290 -16.98 -11.98 0.57
CA TYR A 290 -16.22 -11.12 -0.34
C TYR A 290 -14.86 -11.74 -0.69
N LEU A 291 -14.10 -12.18 0.33
CA LEU A 291 -12.79 -12.80 0.15
C LEU A 291 -12.84 -14.15 -0.59
N GLU A 292 -13.95 -14.89 -0.49
CA GLU A 292 -14.14 -16.15 -1.21
C GLU A 292 -14.51 -15.97 -2.68
N THR A 293 -15.14 -14.83 -3.00
CA THR A 293 -15.77 -14.56 -4.32
C THR A 293 -14.91 -13.68 -5.22
N VAL A 294 -14.23 -12.69 -4.66
CA VAL A 294 -13.53 -11.66 -5.44
C VAL A 294 -12.31 -12.23 -6.18
N ASP A 295 -12.08 -11.76 -7.41
CA ASP A 295 -10.79 -11.96 -8.06
C ASP A 295 -9.76 -10.97 -7.49
N PHE A 296 -8.73 -11.49 -6.83
CA PHE A 296 -7.66 -10.67 -6.26
C PHE A 296 -6.82 -9.92 -7.30
N SER A 297 -6.92 -10.29 -8.58
CA SER A 297 -6.25 -9.59 -9.68
C SER A 297 -6.86 -8.21 -9.97
N ILE A 298 -8.11 -7.98 -9.55
CA ILE A 298 -8.86 -6.74 -9.79
C ILE A 298 -9.06 -5.89 -8.53
N VAL A 299 -8.52 -6.28 -7.37
CA VAL A 299 -8.64 -5.51 -6.11
C VAL A 299 -7.28 -5.20 -5.49
N PRO A 300 -7.05 -3.94 -5.08
CA PRO A 300 -5.81 -3.52 -4.42
C PRO A 300 -5.47 -4.36 -3.19
N PRO A 301 -4.20 -4.78 -3.01
CA PRO A 301 -3.78 -5.51 -1.81
C PRO A 301 -4.02 -4.76 -0.51
N SER A 302 -3.95 -3.43 -0.52
CA SER A 302 -4.21 -2.60 0.66
C SER A 302 -5.64 -2.73 1.17
N VAL A 303 -6.62 -2.83 0.27
CA VAL A 303 -8.04 -2.99 0.60
C VAL A 303 -8.29 -4.34 1.27
N ILE A 304 -7.77 -5.41 0.68
CA ILE A 304 -7.90 -6.76 1.26
C ILE A 304 -7.22 -6.85 2.63
N ARG A 305 -6.03 -6.26 2.77
CA ARG A 305 -5.31 -6.22 4.04
C ARG A 305 -6.11 -5.50 5.12
N GLU A 306 -6.73 -4.37 4.80
CA GLU A 306 -7.55 -3.61 5.74
C GLU A 306 -8.81 -4.38 6.15
N LEU A 307 -9.50 -5.03 5.20
CA LEU A 307 -10.67 -5.88 5.49
C LEU A 307 -10.32 -7.02 6.45
N ILE A 308 -9.24 -7.75 6.15
CA ILE A 308 -8.76 -8.82 7.04
C ILE A 308 -8.35 -8.24 8.40
N PHE A 309 -7.70 -7.08 8.41
CA PHE A 309 -7.26 -6.46 9.65
C PHE A 309 -8.42 -6.11 10.58
N ARG A 310 -9.52 -5.58 10.04
CA ARG A 310 -10.72 -5.17 10.79
C ARG A 310 -11.61 -6.35 11.19
N HIS A 311 -11.91 -7.23 10.24
CA HIS A 311 -13.02 -8.18 10.37
C HIS A 311 -12.57 -9.61 10.64
N VAL A 312 -11.27 -9.89 10.73
CA VAL A 312 -10.76 -11.23 11.07
C VAL A 312 -10.07 -11.15 12.44
N PRO A 313 -10.83 -11.22 13.55
CA PRO A 313 -10.33 -10.95 14.89
C PRO A 313 -9.39 -12.03 15.43
N ARG A 314 -9.55 -13.32 15.03
CA ARG A 314 -8.71 -14.44 15.47
C ARG A 314 -8.46 -15.45 14.34
N TRP A 315 -7.23 -15.95 14.30
CA TRP A 315 -6.69 -16.85 13.26
C TRP A 315 -7.10 -18.32 13.43
N ASP A 316 -7.53 -18.71 14.63
CA ASP A 316 -7.80 -20.11 14.97
C ASP A 316 -9.13 -20.62 14.42
N ASP A 317 -9.95 -19.76 13.84
CA ASP A 317 -11.16 -20.18 13.16
C ASP A 317 -10.80 -20.95 11.89
N SER A 318 -11.03 -22.27 11.96
CA SER A 318 -10.83 -23.22 10.86
C SER A 318 -11.45 -22.76 9.54
N TYR A 319 -12.49 -21.92 9.61
CA TYR A 319 -13.16 -21.32 8.48
C TYR A 319 -12.23 -20.40 7.67
N PHE A 320 -11.52 -19.46 8.31
CA PHE A 320 -10.66 -18.50 7.61
C PHE A 320 -9.37 -19.11 7.05
N LYS A 321 -8.91 -20.23 7.63
CA LYS A 321 -7.68 -20.91 7.18
C LYS A 321 -7.75 -21.30 5.70
N LYS A 322 -8.87 -21.86 5.25
CA LYS A 322 -9.07 -22.25 3.84
C LYS A 322 -9.14 -21.04 2.92
N THR A 323 -9.79 -19.96 3.37
CA THR A 323 -9.90 -18.73 2.58
C THR A 323 -8.52 -18.12 2.36
N LEU A 324 -7.68 -18.07 3.40
CA LEU A 324 -6.31 -17.54 3.34
C LEU A 324 -5.39 -18.28 2.37
N GLU A 325 -5.53 -19.61 2.24
CA GLU A 325 -4.75 -20.40 1.28
C GLU A 325 -4.97 -19.96 -0.17
N ARG A 326 -6.11 -19.32 -0.47
CA ARG A 326 -6.43 -18.77 -1.80
C ARG A 326 -5.97 -17.32 -1.99
N ILE A 327 -5.70 -16.59 -0.90
CA ILE A 327 -5.34 -15.17 -0.97
C ILE A 327 -3.88 -15.06 -1.40
N PRO A 328 -3.55 -14.32 -2.47
CA PRO A 328 -2.17 -14.06 -2.85
C PRO A 328 -1.43 -13.45 -1.67
N THR A 329 -0.18 -13.88 -1.45
CA THR A 329 0.58 -13.43 -0.28
C THR A 329 0.58 -11.89 -0.20
N SER A 330 0.66 -11.16 -1.33
CA SER A 330 0.64 -9.68 -1.41
C SER A 330 -0.54 -9.04 -0.68
N HIS A 331 -1.68 -9.72 -0.67
CA HIS A 331 -2.94 -9.25 -0.09
C HIS A 331 -3.13 -9.67 1.38
N ILE A 332 -2.24 -10.53 1.91
CA ILE A 332 -2.27 -10.96 3.30
C ILE A 332 -1.56 -9.93 4.20
N PRO A 333 -2.19 -9.47 5.30
CA PRO A 333 -1.53 -8.60 6.28
C PRO A 333 -0.24 -9.22 6.80
N ASN A 334 0.81 -8.41 6.97
CA ASN A 334 2.14 -8.90 7.34
C ASN A 334 2.14 -9.71 8.64
N ARG A 335 1.34 -9.30 9.63
CA ARG A 335 1.18 -10.02 10.91
C ARG A 335 0.66 -11.46 10.77
N LEU A 336 0.06 -11.79 9.63
CA LEU A 336 -0.54 -13.09 9.32
C LEU A 336 0.34 -13.94 8.39
N LEU A 337 1.47 -13.40 7.94
CA LEU A 337 2.41 -14.14 7.12
C LEU A 337 3.29 -15.04 7.99
N LEU A 338 3.86 -16.07 7.35
CA LEU A 338 4.97 -16.80 7.96
C LEU A 338 6.08 -15.80 8.35
N PRO A 339 6.72 -15.97 9.51
CA PRO A 339 7.69 -15.01 10.02
C PRO A 339 8.80 -14.61 9.05
N GLN A 340 9.32 -15.59 8.28
CA GLN A 340 10.35 -15.32 7.27
C GLN A 340 9.81 -14.48 6.11
N THR A 341 8.57 -14.73 5.67
CA THR A 341 7.92 -13.94 4.62
C THR A 341 7.60 -12.53 5.10
N ALA A 342 7.14 -12.37 6.35
CA ALA A 342 6.94 -11.06 6.97
C ALA A 342 8.25 -10.28 7.05
N LEU A 343 9.34 -10.95 7.44
CA LEU A 343 10.67 -10.36 7.51
C LEU A 343 11.16 -9.90 6.13
N GLN A 344 11.07 -10.77 5.12
CA GLN A 344 11.44 -10.40 3.74
C GLN A 344 10.69 -9.17 3.24
N ARG A 345 9.40 -9.05 3.54
CA ARG A 345 8.62 -7.85 3.19
C ARG A 345 9.04 -6.61 3.94
N TRP A 346 9.27 -6.74 5.24
CA TRP A 346 9.73 -5.63 6.06
C TRP A 346 11.11 -5.13 5.61
N VAL A 347 11.99 -6.02 5.15
CA VAL A 347 13.29 -5.66 4.58
C VAL A 347 13.15 -4.99 3.21
N ARG A 348 12.24 -5.47 2.34
CA ARG A 348 12.01 -4.93 0.99
C ARG A 348 11.22 -3.61 0.97
N TYR A 349 10.32 -3.43 1.92
CA TYR A 349 9.52 -2.22 2.08
C TYR A 349 9.71 -1.68 3.49
N PRO A 350 10.95 -1.26 3.81
CA PRO A 350 11.25 -0.81 5.15
C PRO A 350 10.44 0.45 5.46
N PRO A 351 9.84 0.56 6.65
CA PRO A 351 9.12 1.76 7.07
C PRO A 351 10.06 2.93 7.41
N PHE A 352 11.31 2.87 6.94
CA PHE A 352 12.38 3.79 7.22
C PHE A 352 13.21 4.05 5.96
N ILE A 353 13.80 5.24 5.89
CA ILE A 353 14.67 5.62 4.78
C ILE A 353 16.07 5.11 5.09
N MET A 354 16.62 4.24 4.25
CA MET A 354 18.05 3.97 4.28
C MET A 354 18.80 5.22 3.80
N LEU A 355 19.54 5.89 4.70
CA LEU A 355 20.37 6.99 4.26
C LEU A 355 21.50 6.43 3.39
N PRO A 356 21.64 6.91 2.13
CA PRO A 356 22.86 6.64 1.37
C PRO A 356 24.03 7.17 2.21
N GLN A 357 25.13 6.43 2.27
CA GLN A 357 26.36 6.81 2.97
C GLN A 357 26.77 8.24 2.57
N LYS A 358 26.31 9.24 3.31
CA LYS A 358 26.71 10.64 3.11
C LYS A 358 26.89 11.29 4.46
N HIS A 359 28.17 11.57 4.69
CA HIS A 359 28.77 12.39 5.75
C HIS A 359 28.91 11.69 7.09
N ASP A 360 30.11 11.16 7.35
CA ASP A 360 31.11 11.69 8.31
C ASP A 360 30.58 12.61 9.42
N ARG A 361 29.45 12.25 10.03
CA ARG A 361 29.15 12.70 11.38
C ARG A 361 29.74 11.65 12.28
N ASP A 362 30.92 11.96 12.78
CA ASP A 362 31.53 11.25 13.90
C ASP A 362 30.53 11.35 15.08
N LEU A 363 29.60 10.39 15.15
CA LEU A 363 28.59 10.30 16.19
C LEU A 363 29.33 9.79 17.43
N LYS A 364 29.95 10.72 18.15
CA LYS A 364 30.80 10.41 19.31
C LYS A 364 30.03 9.94 20.55
N THR A 365 28.70 10.08 20.57
CA THR A 365 27.90 9.73 21.75
C THR A 365 26.60 9.02 21.38
N TRP A 366 26.14 8.15 22.28
CA TRP A 366 24.94 7.33 22.10
C TRP A 366 23.65 8.14 22.14
N GLU A 367 23.63 9.23 22.89
CA GLU A 367 22.50 10.15 22.97
C GLU A 367 22.25 10.81 21.59
N LYS A 368 23.32 11.10 20.84
CA LYS A 368 23.23 11.62 19.47
C LYS A 368 22.70 10.57 18.50
N VAL A 369 23.09 9.31 18.68
CA VAL A 369 22.55 8.19 17.91
C VAL A 369 21.04 8.03 18.16
N ALA A 370 20.63 7.92 19.42
CA ALA A 370 19.22 7.74 19.79
C ALA A 370 18.35 8.91 19.32
N SER A 371 18.79 10.16 19.54
CA SER A 371 18.09 11.36 19.05
C SER A 371 17.99 11.43 17.52
N LEU A 372 18.99 10.92 16.79
CA LEU A 372 18.94 10.88 15.33
C LEU A 372 17.96 9.81 14.83
N ILE A 373 17.95 8.63 15.45
CA ILE A 373 16.98 7.55 15.17
C ILE A 373 15.55 8.05 15.43
N VAL A 374 15.30 8.59 16.62
CA VAL A 374 13.98 9.05 17.06
C VAL A 374 13.53 10.28 16.27
N GLY A 375 14.42 11.28 16.14
CA GLY A 375 14.08 12.58 15.57
C GLY A 375 13.92 12.56 14.05
N ARG A 376 14.63 11.66 13.35
CA ARG A 376 14.55 11.57 11.88
C ARG A 376 13.78 10.36 11.36
N ARG A 377 13.43 9.40 12.22
CA ARG A 377 12.82 8.11 11.82
C ARG A 377 13.65 7.39 10.75
N VAL A 378 14.98 7.49 10.87
CA VAL A 378 15.93 6.91 9.91
C VAL A 378 16.58 5.71 10.58
N LEU A 379 16.25 4.53 10.08
CA LEU A 379 16.93 3.28 10.36
C LEU A 379 17.01 2.44 9.08
N PRO A 380 17.74 1.31 9.09
CA PRO A 380 18.97 1.19 9.85
C PRO A 380 19.91 2.35 9.49
N LEU A 381 20.67 2.84 10.47
CA LEU A 381 21.73 3.81 10.18
C LEU A 381 22.94 3.03 9.67
N ASN A 382 23.46 3.40 8.50
CA ASN A 382 24.73 2.85 8.02
C ASN A 382 25.88 3.78 8.40
N VAL A 383 26.11 3.93 9.71
CA VAL A 383 27.11 4.88 10.27
C VAL A 383 28.10 4.17 11.18
N TRP A 384 29.31 4.71 11.24
CA TRP A 384 30.37 4.26 12.14
C TRP A 384 30.29 5.02 13.47
N VAL A 385 30.32 4.30 14.59
CA VAL A 385 30.22 4.85 15.95
C VAL A 385 31.27 4.16 16.80
N CYS A 386 32.15 4.92 17.45
CA CYS A 386 33.16 4.40 18.38
C CYS A 386 34.00 3.23 17.81
N GLY A 387 34.43 3.31 16.55
CA GLY A 387 35.30 2.28 15.96
C GLY A 387 34.59 1.05 15.40
N GLN A 388 33.26 1.06 15.24
CA GLN A 388 32.46 -0.06 14.75
C GLN A 388 31.21 0.42 14.00
N TRP A 389 30.61 -0.44 13.17
CA TRP A 389 29.28 -0.18 12.62
C TRP A 389 28.24 -0.09 13.74
N ILE A 390 27.37 0.91 13.65
CA ILE A 390 26.35 1.19 14.67
C ILE A 390 25.47 -0.03 14.98
N GLY A 391 25.16 -0.88 13.99
CA GLY A 391 24.37 -2.09 14.20
C GLY A 391 25.05 -3.06 15.17
N ASP A 392 26.32 -3.37 14.93
CA ASP A 392 27.12 -4.22 15.82
C ASP A 392 27.31 -3.58 17.19
N ALA A 393 27.45 -2.27 17.22
CA ALA A 393 27.63 -1.49 18.43
C ALA A 393 26.37 -1.51 19.32
N LEU A 394 25.18 -1.38 18.71
CA LEU A 394 23.90 -1.46 19.40
C LEU A 394 23.59 -2.88 19.89
N ILE A 395 23.87 -3.90 19.07
CA ILE A 395 23.71 -5.30 19.48
C ILE A 395 24.64 -5.61 20.67
N ARG A 396 25.93 -5.29 20.59
CA ARG A 396 26.87 -5.49 21.71
C ARG A 396 26.46 -4.72 22.97
N ARG A 397 25.97 -3.50 22.81
CA ARG A 397 25.46 -2.72 23.94
C ARG A 397 24.27 -3.44 24.58
N ALA A 398 23.30 -3.89 23.80
CA ALA A 398 22.14 -4.63 24.30
C ALA A 398 22.54 -5.94 25.01
N GLU A 399 23.55 -6.66 24.51
CA GLU A 399 24.14 -7.85 25.15
C GLU A 399 24.82 -7.50 26.49
N SER A 400 25.57 -6.41 26.55
CA SER A 400 26.32 -5.98 27.76
C SER A 400 25.44 -5.35 28.85
N THR A 401 24.31 -4.76 28.46
CA THR A 401 23.40 -4.04 29.34
C THR A 401 22.04 -4.71 29.31
N VAL A 402 21.97 -5.99 29.70
CA VAL A 402 20.74 -6.81 29.74
C VAL A 402 19.56 -6.11 30.46
N GLN A 403 19.80 -5.03 31.21
CA GLN A 403 18.80 -4.20 31.87
C GLN A 403 18.35 -2.93 31.09
N SER A 404 19.01 -2.57 29.98
CA SER A 404 18.66 -1.38 29.20
C SER A 404 17.61 -1.72 28.14
N ILE A 405 16.35 -1.51 28.49
CA ILE A 405 15.20 -1.60 27.56
C ILE A 405 15.47 -0.76 26.30
N GLU A 406 16.08 0.42 26.45
CA GLU A 406 16.44 1.28 25.32
C GLU A 406 17.39 0.60 24.34
N GLY A 407 18.48 0.01 24.84
CA GLY A 407 19.47 -0.70 24.03
C GLY A 407 18.86 -1.89 23.30
N MET A 408 18.03 -2.67 23.98
CA MET A 408 17.34 -3.81 23.38
C MET A 408 16.39 -3.41 22.26
N LEU A 409 15.56 -2.38 22.49
CA LEU A 409 14.63 -1.87 21.47
C LEU A 409 15.38 -1.31 20.26
N MET A 410 16.48 -0.57 20.48
CA MET A 410 17.30 -0.02 19.38
C MET A 410 18.01 -1.12 18.57
N ALA A 411 18.27 -2.29 19.15
CA ALA A 411 18.91 -3.40 18.47
C ALA A 411 17.95 -4.18 17.55
N TRP A 412 16.63 -4.12 17.77
CA TRP A 412 15.63 -4.91 17.02
C TRP A 412 15.77 -4.82 15.49
N PRO A 413 15.86 -3.62 14.88
CA PRO A 413 15.96 -3.52 13.42
C PRO A 413 17.21 -4.20 12.87
N TYR A 414 18.34 -4.11 13.59
CA TYR A 414 19.61 -4.71 13.16
C TYR A 414 19.61 -6.23 13.35
N LEU A 415 18.98 -6.74 14.42
CA LEU A 415 18.81 -8.18 14.61
C LEU A 415 17.94 -8.79 13.51
N LEU A 416 16.83 -8.12 13.15
CA LEU A 416 15.97 -8.52 12.03
C LEU A 416 16.74 -8.51 10.70
N LEU A 417 17.47 -7.42 10.40
CA LEU A 417 18.24 -7.30 9.15
C LEU A 417 19.38 -8.31 9.03
N THR A 418 20.06 -8.62 10.13
CA THR A 418 21.19 -9.56 10.14
C THR A 418 20.79 -11.01 10.37
N GLY A 419 19.52 -11.27 10.68
CA GLY A 419 19.04 -12.60 11.09
C GLY A 419 19.68 -13.11 12.40
N ARG A 420 20.29 -12.22 13.19
CA ARG A 420 20.93 -12.57 14.48
C ARG A 420 19.87 -12.63 15.57
N LYS A 421 20.05 -13.58 16.48
CA LYS A 421 19.27 -13.69 17.72
C LYS A 421 20.10 -13.27 18.92
N MET A 422 19.42 -12.75 19.94
CA MET A 422 20.01 -12.35 21.22
C MET A 422 19.11 -12.85 22.35
N ALA A 423 19.67 -13.09 23.53
CA ALA A 423 18.86 -13.48 24.69
C ALA A 423 18.01 -12.28 25.15
N MET A 424 16.73 -12.27 24.76
CA MET A 424 15.79 -11.20 25.06
C MET A 424 14.67 -11.63 25.99
N GLY A 425 14.74 -12.82 26.59
CA GLY A 425 13.69 -13.32 27.48
C GLY A 425 13.34 -12.35 28.61
N ALA A 426 14.30 -11.57 29.12
CA ALA A 426 14.04 -10.54 30.14
C ALA A 426 13.14 -9.38 29.65
N LEU A 427 13.08 -9.15 28.33
CA LEU A 427 12.24 -8.12 27.72
C LEU A 427 10.80 -8.61 27.50
N PHE A 428 10.55 -9.91 27.42
CA PHE A 428 9.23 -10.48 27.10
C PHE A 428 8.69 -11.27 28.29
N GLU A 429 7.49 -10.93 28.76
CA GLU A 429 6.82 -11.71 29.80
C GLU A 429 5.77 -12.64 29.19
N ASP A 430 5.50 -13.76 29.86
CA ASP A 430 4.46 -14.72 29.42
C ASP A 430 3.05 -14.10 29.46
N THR A 431 2.89 -12.98 30.17
CA THR A 431 1.65 -12.20 30.24
C THR A 431 1.45 -11.31 29.01
N ASP A 432 2.45 -11.10 28.15
CA ASP A 432 2.39 -10.21 26.99
C ASP A 432 1.66 -10.87 25.80
N GLN A 433 0.34 -11.05 25.90
CA GLN A 433 -0.45 -11.74 24.88
C GLN A 433 -0.57 -10.97 23.55
N ASN A 434 -0.43 -9.64 23.58
CA ASN A 434 -0.52 -8.79 22.40
C ASN A 434 0.29 -7.51 22.55
N TRP A 435 0.49 -6.81 21.44
CA TRP A 435 1.27 -5.57 21.40
C TRP A 435 0.80 -4.51 22.39
N GLN A 436 -0.50 -4.41 22.67
CA GLN A 436 -1.00 -3.43 23.63
C GLN A 436 -0.56 -3.77 25.06
N MET A 437 -0.58 -5.04 25.45
CA MET A 437 -0.13 -5.49 26.77
C MET A 437 1.37 -5.29 26.94
N PHE A 438 2.16 -5.73 25.95
CA PHE A 438 3.61 -5.52 25.92
C PHE A 438 3.96 -4.04 25.98
N ILE A 439 3.35 -3.22 25.13
CA ILE A 439 3.60 -1.79 25.09
C ILE A 439 3.18 -1.16 26.42
N ARG A 440 2.03 -1.51 27.02
CA ARG A 440 1.63 -0.98 28.33
C ARG A 440 2.66 -1.30 29.41
N ARG A 441 3.12 -2.54 29.49
CA ARG A 441 4.13 -2.98 30.48
C ARG A 441 5.47 -2.29 30.26
N VAL A 442 5.99 -2.33 29.04
CA VAL A 442 7.23 -1.64 28.68
C VAL A 442 7.08 -0.13 28.87
N ASN A 443 5.91 0.46 28.62
CA ASN A 443 5.63 1.89 28.83
C ASN A 443 5.68 2.36 30.28
N VAL A 444 5.37 1.48 31.24
CA VAL A 444 5.57 1.77 32.68
C VAL A 444 7.06 1.97 32.97
N LEU A 445 7.91 1.23 32.26
CA LEU A 445 9.37 1.28 32.40
C LEU A 445 10.04 2.27 31.42
N ALA A 446 9.28 2.77 30.44
CA ALA A 446 9.83 3.49 29.30
C ALA A 446 9.53 5.01 29.30
N ASN A 447 10.58 5.79 29.03
CA ASN A 447 10.53 7.23 28.81
C ASN A 447 9.91 7.57 27.43
N ARG A 448 9.62 8.86 27.20
CA ARG A 448 8.99 9.36 25.96
C ARG A 448 9.72 8.92 24.68
N ASN A 449 11.05 8.87 24.70
CA ASN A 449 11.86 8.51 23.53
C ASN A 449 11.68 7.04 23.17
N GLN A 450 11.61 6.15 24.15
CA GLN A 450 11.37 4.71 23.93
C GLN A 450 9.98 4.42 23.36
N ARG A 451 8.95 5.16 23.76
CA ARG A 451 7.61 5.07 23.15
C ARG A 451 7.65 5.46 21.68
N MET A 452 8.32 6.58 21.39
CA MET A 452 8.50 7.04 20.01
C MET A 452 9.30 6.05 19.17
N MET A 453 10.25 5.30 19.74
CA MET A 453 10.99 4.26 19.02
C MET A 453 10.11 3.08 18.60
N LEU A 454 9.26 2.58 19.51
CA LEU A 454 8.32 1.49 19.20
C LEU A 454 7.36 1.85 18.07
N GLU A 455 6.89 3.11 18.06
CA GLU A 455 6.04 3.64 16.98
C GLU A 455 6.83 3.89 15.69
N ALA A 456 8.08 4.38 15.78
CA ALA A 456 8.90 4.74 14.63
C ALA A 456 9.33 3.53 13.79
N PHE A 457 9.46 2.34 14.37
CA PHE A 457 9.93 1.16 13.62
C PHE A 457 8.79 0.42 12.92
N TYR A 458 7.54 0.80 13.19
CA TYR A 458 6.32 0.16 12.68
C TYR A 458 6.30 -1.38 12.85
N ILE A 459 7.14 -1.94 13.73
CA ILE A 459 7.24 -3.38 14.00
C ILE A 459 5.88 -4.01 14.34
N PRO A 460 5.01 -3.37 15.16
CA PRO A 460 3.68 -3.91 15.44
C PRO A 460 2.77 -4.09 14.22
N ARG A 461 3.05 -3.39 13.10
CA ARG A 461 2.31 -3.58 11.83
C ARG A 461 2.77 -4.81 11.04
N PHE A 462 4.01 -5.24 11.24
CA PHE A 462 4.63 -6.32 10.46
C PHE A 462 4.66 -7.65 11.19
N PHE A 463 4.81 -7.62 12.51
CA PHE A 463 5.03 -8.81 13.32
C PHE A 463 4.05 -8.85 14.48
N THR A 464 3.59 -10.03 14.89
CA THR A 464 3.06 -10.24 16.24
C THR A 464 4.21 -10.25 17.25
N ILE A 465 3.93 -10.16 18.55
CA ILE A 465 4.98 -10.31 19.58
C ILE A 465 5.66 -11.67 19.45
N GLU A 466 4.88 -12.73 19.31
CA GLU A 466 5.38 -14.08 19.16
C GLU A 466 6.31 -14.22 17.95
N THR A 467 5.86 -13.74 16.79
CA THR A 467 6.67 -13.73 15.56
C THR A 467 7.96 -12.94 15.77
N LEU A 468 7.90 -11.79 16.43
CA LEU A 468 9.09 -11.00 16.73
C LEU A 468 10.06 -11.78 17.62
N ARG A 469 9.59 -12.35 18.74
CA ARG A 469 10.40 -13.19 19.64
C ARG A 469 11.06 -14.32 18.87
N MET A 470 10.30 -15.01 18.02
CA MET A 470 10.83 -16.10 17.20
C MET A 470 11.95 -15.65 16.25
N LEU A 471 11.91 -14.41 15.77
CA LEU A 471 12.94 -13.85 14.88
C LEU A 471 14.18 -13.36 15.61
N ILE A 472 14.05 -12.74 16.79
CA ILE A 472 15.18 -12.03 17.44
C ILE A 472 15.59 -12.57 18.81
N ASP A 473 14.77 -13.38 19.48
CA ASP A 473 15.02 -13.88 20.83
C ASP A 473 15.56 -15.31 20.79
N SER A 474 16.77 -15.52 21.30
CA SER A 474 17.37 -16.86 21.40
C SER A 474 16.82 -17.69 22.55
N THR A 475 16.08 -17.09 23.49
CA THR A 475 15.48 -17.79 24.63
C THR A 475 14.05 -18.28 24.38
N PHE A 476 13.43 -17.83 23.29
CA PHE A 476 12.08 -18.24 22.91
C PHE A 476 12.07 -19.70 22.44
N LYS A 477 11.35 -20.55 23.17
CA LYS A 477 11.08 -21.95 22.82
C LYS A 477 9.65 -22.04 22.29
N GLN A 478 9.48 -22.61 21.10
CA GLN A 478 8.17 -22.86 20.49
C GLN A 478 7.39 -23.92 21.25
#